data_AF-A0A522XTI1-F1
#
_entry.id   AF-A0A522XTI1-F1
#
_cell.length_a   1.000
_cell.length_b   1.000
_cell.length_c   1.000
_cell.angle_alpha   90.00
_cell.angle_beta   90.00
_cell.angle_gamma   90.00
#
_symmetry.space_group_name_H-M   'P 1'
#
loop_
_entity.id
_entity.type
_entity.pdbx_description
1 polymer ?
#
loop_
_entity_poly.entity_id
_entity_poly.type
_entity_poly.pdbx_seq_one_letter_code
_entity_poly.pdbx_strand_id
1 'polypeptide(L)'
;MPEKKEEYKFQTLHCDKCKDWLKLEFKNFDETKDGIRIIVPDMPILVCPSCGTEYNSDWTKIFFIPWIIEESKKRGTKLFKGGMKKASETRYDLCKDVNFKYDANDCKMIPGLHSQFAKEGFFTPVFFERKVLHKYLSFDEYRVDIAGNTFGTIFHNDDWYLSFGINRNGKVFCWLGDLEEKIPQKERQYLLSENVESDHDVASEFYAATREAEFSELSNESMLLKTRSAFEELCKNKFKLKVFDYEKKEYEILGELVRPVNWNEKGVIHIINCLTKLCIEALDSESLKTEIKGLDGQLDLKKMGGLKLFEKWIELRSKKLDAYNIMKPFFVLYDFRVVLDHKLSDQEAKKRLDFCYERLGISNNPNFERLYDKIIEGITKSYSEITNVLG
;
A
#
# COMPACT_ATOMS: atom_id res chain seq x y z
N MET A 1 -25.55 -16.16 -42.15
CA MET A 1 -24.33 -15.61 -41.53
C MET A 1 -24.63 -15.48 -40.05
N PRO A 2 -23.92 -16.17 -39.14
CA PRO A 2 -24.14 -15.93 -37.72
C PRO A 2 -23.67 -14.51 -37.41
N GLU A 3 -24.57 -13.72 -36.83
CA GLU A 3 -24.27 -12.42 -36.25
C GLU A 3 -23.05 -12.58 -35.33
N LYS A 4 -22.05 -11.70 -35.49
CA LYS A 4 -20.95 -11.60 -34.55
C LYS A 4 -21.57 -11.31 -33.18
N LYS A 5 -21.65 -12.31 -32.30
CA LYS A 5 -21.88 -12.07 -30.88
C LYS A 5 -20.74 -11.15 -30.44
N GLU A 6 -21.07 -9.92 -30.08
CA GLU A 6 -20.12 -9.05 -29.39
C GLU A 6 -19.59 -9.85 -28.19
N GLU A 7 -18.27 -10.01 -28.15
CA GLU A 7 -17.60 -10.71 -27.08
C GLU A 7 -17.84 -9.89 -25.80
N TYR A 8 -18.60 -10.44 -24.86
CA TYR A 8 -18.96 -9.73 -23.64
C TYR A 8 -17.68 -9.48 -22.84
N LYS A 9 -17.31 -8.21 -22.70
CA LYS A 9 -16.18 -7.79 -21.87
C LYS A 9 -16.63 -7.72 -20.41
N PHE A 10 -16.14 -8.67 -19.61
CA PHE A 10 -16.30 -8.63 -18.15
C PHE A 10 -15.66 -7.39 -17.54
N GLN A 11 -16.32 -6.85 -16.52
CA GLN A 11 -15.83 -5.69 -15.80
C GLN A 11 -14.71 -6.11 -14.86
N THR A 12 -13.53 -5.50 -15.02
CA THR A 12 -12.44 -5.63 -14.03
C THR A 12 -12.59 -4.59 -12.92
N LEU A 13 -11.80 -4.72 -11.85
CA LEU A 13 -11.75 -3.70 -10.79
C LEU A 13 -10.92 -2.46 -11.22
N HIS A 14 -10.53 -2.36 -12.49
CA HIS A 14 -9.73 -1.26 -13.02
C HIS A 14 -10.55 -0.43 -14.01
N CYS A 15 -10.39 0.89 -13.93
CA CYS A 15 -11.07 1.84 -14.79
C CYS A 15 -10.54 1.74 -16.23
N ASP A 16 -11.43 1.55 -17.20
CA ASP A 16 -11.03 1.48 -18.61
C ASP A 16 -10.39 2.76 -19.13
N LYS A 17 -10.79 3.92 -18.57
CA LYS A 17 -10.36 5.26 -18.98
C LYS A 17 -8.97 5.66 -18.46
N CYS A 18 -8.68 5.39 -17.19
CA CYS A 18 -7.44 5.87 -16.53
C CYS A 18 -6.64 4.78 -15.83
N LYS A 19 -7.10 3.52 -15.85
CA LYS A 19 -6.47 2.35 -15.24
C LYS A 19 -6.37 2.37 -13.72
N ASP A 20 -6.91 3.39 -13.05
CA ASP A 20 -7.02 3.41 -11.60
C ASP A 20 -8.14 2.47 -11.09
N TRP A 21 -8.04 2.07 -9.83
CA TRP A 21 -8.96 1.17 -9.16
C TRP A 21 -10.38 1.73 -9.05
N LEU A 22 -11.36 0.91 -9.37
CA LEU A 22 -12.77 1.16 -9.10
C LEU A 22 -13.09 0.89 -7.63
N LYS A 23 -14.16 1.51 -7.15
CA LYS A 23 -14.75 1.29 -5.82
C LYS A 23 -16.24 1.00 -6.01
N LEU A 24 -16.80 0.11 -5.20
CA LEU A 24 -18.24 -0.11 -5.19
C LEU A 24 -18.94 1.01 -4.40
N GLU A 25 -19.96 1.62 -5.01
CA GLU A 25 -20.82 2.63 -4.41
C GLU A 25 -22.29 2.28 -4.69
N PHE A 26 -23.20 2.84 -3.88
CA PHE A 26 -24.64 2.68 -4.06
C PHE A 26 -25.24 4.02 -4.48
N LYS A 27 -25.83 4.07 -5.68
CA LYS A 27 -26.38 5.31 -6.26
C LYS A 27 -27.78 5.09 -6.79
N ASN A 28 -28.55 6.16 -6.89
CA ASN A 28 -29.86 6.11 -7.56
C ASN A 28 -29.66 5.93 -9.06
N PHE A 29 -30.21 4.85 -9.61
CA PHE A 29 -30.23 4.58 -11.03
C PHE A 29 -31.58 5.01 -11.63
N ASP A 30 -31.55 5.85 -12.66
CA ASP A 30 -32.72 6.29 -13.43
C ASP A 30 -32.32 6.38 -14.91
N GLU A 31 -32.48 5.27 -15.63
CA GLU A 31 -32.18 5.21 -17.06
C GLU A 31 -33.33 4.60 -17.86
N THR A 32 -33.41 4.95 -19.14
CA THR A 32 -34.33 4.29 -20.08
C THR A 32 -33.55 3.29 -20.94
N LYS A 33 -33.95 2.02 -20.90
CA LYS A 33 -33.41 0.93 -21.73
C LYS A 33 -34.55 0.21 -22.42
N ASP A 34 -34.45 -0.06 -23.71
CA ASP A 34 -35.48 -0.76 -24.49
C ASP A 34 -36.91 -0.16 -24.36
N GLY A 35 -37.01 1.15 -24.18
CA GLY A 35 -38.29 1.85 -23.97
C GLY A 35 -38.91 1.67 -22.57
N ILE A 36 -38.18 1.04 -21.64
CA ILE A 36 -38.54 0.91 -20.23
C ILE A 36 -37.71 1.90 -19.42
N ARG A 37 -38.36 2.80 -18.68
CA ARG A 37 -37.68 3.62 -17.66
C ARG A 37 -37.48 2.78 -16.40
N ILE A 38 -36.25 2.65 -15.94
CA ILE A 38 -35.85 1.82 -14.81
C ILE A 38 -35.35 2.74 -13.70
N ILE A 39 -36.06 2.74 -12.57
CA ILE A 39 -35.72 3.53 -11.38
C ILE A 39 -35.40 2.58 -10.23
N VAL A 40 -34.14 2.53 -9.82
CA VAL A 40 -33.65 1.67 -8.73
C VAL A 40 -32.85 2.52 -7.75
N PRO A 41 -33.35 2.73 -6.52
CA PRO A 41 -32.55 3.37 -5.47
C PRO A 41 -31.44 2.43 -5.00
N ASP A 42 -30.34 3.01 -4.53
CA ASP A 42 -29.19 2.29 -3.96
C ASP A 42 -28.70 1.14 -4.85
N MET A 43 -28.57 1.40 -6.15
CA MET A 43 -28.03 0.45 -7.12
C MET A 43 -26.50 0.35 -6.96
N PRO A 44 -25.93 -0.87 -6.88
CA PRO A 44 -24.49 -1.07 -6.82
C PRO A 44 -23.83 -0.71 -8.16
N ILE A 45 -22.93 0.27 -8.10
CA ILE A 45 -22.18 0.81 -9.25
C ILE A 45 -20.70 0.86 -8.88
N LEU A 46 -19.84 0.48 -9.81
CA LEU A 46 -18.39 0.63 -9.69
C LEU A 46 -17.99 2.03 -10.18
N VAL A 47 -17.33 2.81 -9.34
CA VAL A 47 -16.97 4.21 -9.60
C VAL A 47 -15.45 4.35 -9.52
N CYS A 48 -14.85 5.02 -10.50
CA CYS A 48 -13.44 5.38 -10.46
C CYS A 48 -13.27 6.68 -9.65
N PRO A 49 -12.59 6.67 -8.49
CA PRO A 49 -12.42 7.89 -7.69
C PRO A 49 -11.57 8.96 -8.40
N SER A 50 -10.61 8.55 -9.24
CA SER A 50 -9.72 9.49 -9.95
C SER A 50 -10.38 10.27 -11.08
N CYS A 51 -11.34 9.67 -11.79
CA CYS A 51 -11.94 10.33 -12.97
C CYS A 51 -13.47 10.36 -12.97
N GLY A 52 -14.12 9.83 -11.93
CA GLY A 52 -15.57 9.80 -11.75
C GLY A 52 -16.33 8.91 -12.73
N THR A 53 -15.64 8.08 -13.53
CA THR A 53 -16.31 7.20 -14.50
C THR A 53 -17.04 6.08 -13.76
N GLU A 54 -18.28 5.83 -14.16
CA GLU A 54 -19.18 4.85 -13.55
C GLU A 54 -19.37 3.63 -14.45
N TYR A 55 -19.42 2.45 -13.83
CA TYR A 55 -19.59 1.17 -14.49
C TYR A 55 -20.60 0.34 -13.72
N ASN A 56 -21.58 -0.22 -14.43
CA ASN A 56 -22.42 -1.27 -13.84
C ASN A 56 -21.58 -2.54 -13.59
N SER A 57 -21.83 -3.23 -12.48
CA SER A 57 -21.25 -4.56 -12.24
C SER A 57 -21.72 -5.56 -13.29
N ASP A 58 -20.99 -6.66 -13.47
CA ASP A 58 -21.38 -7.71 -14.41
C ASP A 58 -22.72 -8.33 -14.04
N TRP A 59 -22.98 -8.53 -12.74
CA TRP A 59 -24.28 -9.02 -12.29
C TRP A 59 -25.42 -8.10 -12.73
N THR A 60 -25.23 -6.79 -12.57
CA THR A 60 -26.20 -5.77 -12.97
C THR A 60 -26.42 -5.76 -14.49
N LYS A 61 -25.34 -5.78 -15.28
CA LYS A 61 -25.38 -5.71 -16.76
C LYS A 61 -25.98 -6.97 -17.38
N ILE A 62 -25.58 -8.14 -16.89
CA ILE A 62 -25.88 -9.44 -17.51
C ILE A 62 -27.22 -9.99 -17.04
N PHE A 63 -27.56 -9.81 -15.76
CA PHE A 63 -28.74 -10.46 -15.18
C PHE A 63 -29.83 -9.47 -14.84
N PHE A 64 -29.53 -8.44 -14.04
CA PHE A 64 -30.56 -7.61 -13.43
C PHE A 64 -31.32 -6.73 -14.43
N ILE A 65 -30.60 -5.94 -15.22
CA ILE A 65 -31.22 -5.05 -16.22
C ILE A 65 -31.98 -5.87 -17.28
N PRO A 66 -31.40 -6.94 -17.89
CA PRO A 66 -32.14 -7.78 -18.83
C PRO A 66 -33.39 -8.42 -18.23
N TRP A 67 -33.32 -8.91 -17.00
CA TRP A 67 -34.48 -9.46 -16.29
C TRP A 67 -35.59 -8.42 -16.09
N ILE A 68 -35.26 -7.20 -15.67
CA ILE A 68 -36.23 -6.10 -15.53
C ILE A 68 -36.93 -5.82 -16.87
N ILE A 69 -36.15 -5.74 -17.96
CA ILE A 69 -36.67 -5.44 -19.29
C ILE A 69 -37.64 -6.56 -19.73
N GLU A 70 -37.25 -7.82 -19.58
CA GLU A 70 -38.08 -8.97 -19.94
C GLU A 70 -39.38 -8.99 -19.15
N GLU A 71 -39.31 -8.80 -17.83
CA GLU A 71 -40.48 -8.81 -16.95
C GLU A 71 -41.43 -7.64 -17.22
N SER A 72 -40.87 -6.45 -17.50
CA SER A 72 -41.68 -5.27 -17.85
C SER A 72 -42.38 -5.45 -19.20
N LYS A 73 -41.70 -6.05 -20.19
CA LYS A 73 -42.29 -6.40 -21.49
C LYS A 73 -43.42 -7.42 -21.34
N LYS A 74 -43.24 -8.47 -20.52
CA LYS A 74 -44.30 -9.46 -20.22
C LYS A 74 -45.54 -8.84 -19.57
N ARG A 75 -45.34 -7.83 -18.71
CA ARG A 75 -46.42 -7.10 -18.02
C ARG A 75 -47.00 -5.94 -18.83
N GLY A 76 -46.41 -5.60 -19.97
CA GLY A 76 -46.81 -4.45 -20.78
C GLY A 76 -46.56 -3.09 -20.12
N THR A 77 -45.66 -3.00 -19.13
CA THR A 77 -45.34 -1.74 -18.43
C THR A 77 -44.18 -1.02 -19.11
N LYS A 78 -44.15 0.32 -19.04
CA LYS A 78 -43.02 1.16 -19.53
C LYS A 78 -42.18 1.76 -18.40
N LEU A 79 -42.54 1.47 -17.16
CA LEU A 79 -41.86 1.95 -15.95
C LEU A 79 -41.64 0.76 -15.03
N PHE A 80 -40.38 0.57 -14.64
CA PHE A 80 -40.00 -0.24 -13.51
C PHE A 80 -39.53 0.68 -12.38
N LYS A 81 -40.13 0.53 -11.20
CA LYS A 81 -39.66 1.17 -9.97
C LYS A 81 -39.59 0.12 -8.89
N GLY A 82 -38.39 -0.16 -8.39
CA GLY A 82 -38.16 -1.22 -7.42
C GLY A 82 -36.74 -1.16 -6.86
N GLY A 83 -36.48 -1.92 -5.80
CA GLY A 83 -35.14 -2.02 -5.20
C GLY A 83 -34.55 -3.41 -5.42
N MET A 84 -33.24 -3.51 -5.28
CA MET A 84 -32.59 -4.80 -5.09
C MET A 84 -32.83 -5.26 -3.65
N LYS A 85 -33.06 -6.57 -3.44
CA LYS A 85 -33.10 -7.11 -2.08
C LYS A 85 -31.74 -6.83 -1.45
N LYS A 86 -31.71 -6.19 -0.28
CA LYS A 86 -30.47 -5.87 0.43
C LYS A 86 -29.69 -7.16 0.68
N ALA A 87 -28.62 -7.38 -0.09
CA ALA A 87 -27.75 -8.52 0.15
C ALA A 87 -26.97 -8.33 1.47
N SER A 88 -26.86 -7.11 1.99
CA SER A 88 -26.20 -6.80 3.27
C SER A 88 -26.75 -7.57 4.48
N GLU A 89 -27.99 -8.07 4.42
CA GLU A 89 -28.59 -8.94 5.45
C GLU A 89 -28.28 -10.43 5.23
N THR A 90 -27.74 -10.79 4.07
CA THR A 90 -27.32 -12.16 3.78
C THR A 90 -26.17 -12.52 4.70
N ARG A 91 -26.29 -13.68 5.35
CA ARG A 91 -25.22 -14.30 6.12
C ARG A 91 -24.86 -15.62 5.50
N TYR A 92 -23.58 -15.82 5.26
CA TYR A 92 -23.02 -17.04 4.72
C TYR A 92 -22.79 -18.07 5.82
N ASP A 93 -22.68 -19.34 5.44
CA ASP A 93 -22.32 -20.44 6.35
C ASP A 93 -20.82 -20.45 6.65
N LEU A 94 -20.28 -19.33 7.13
CA LEU A 94 -18.86 -19.11 7.42
C LEU A 94 -18.74 -18.29 8.70
N CYS A 95 -17.78 -18.63 9.56
CA CYS A 95 -17.54 -17.99 10.85
C CYS A 95 -18.81 -17.87 11.70
N LYS A 96 -19.65 -18.91 11.74
CA LYS A 96 -20.92 -18.89 12.51
C LYS A 96 -20.70 -18.69 14.01
N ASP A 97 -19.52 -19.05 14.51
CA ASP A 97 -19.10 -18.86 15.89
C ASP A 97 -18.77 -17.40 16.23
N VAL A 98 -18.50 -16.57 15.21
CA VAL A 98 -18.11 -15.17 15.36
C VAL A 98 -18.86 -14.31 14.32
N ASN A 99 -19.85 -13.55 14.77
CA ASN A 99 -20.72 -12.75 13.89
C ASN A 99 -20.02 -11.49 13.33
N PHE A 100 -19.07 -11.67 12.41
CA PHE A 100 -18.40 -10.58 11.70
C PHE A 100 -19.40 -9.74 10.90
N LYS A 101 -19.16 -8.44 10.90
CA LYS A 101 -19.73 -7.44 10.00
C LYS A 101 -19.05 -7.54 8.64
N TYR A 102 -19.87 -7.76 7.62
CA TYR A 102 -19.50 -7.72 6.21
C TYR A 102 -20.75 -7.42 5.37
N ASP A 103 -20.56 -6.97 4.14
CA ASP A 103 -21.65 -6.81 3.17
C ASP A 103 -21.52 -7.86 2.06
N ALA A 104 -22.53 -8.72 1.91
CA ALA A 104 -22.56 -9.71 0.84
C ALA A 104 -22.61 -9.10 -0.57
N ASN A 105 -22.98 -7.82 -0.71
CA ASN A 105 -22.86 -7.09 -1.96
C ASN A 105 -21.41 -7.03 -2.43
N ASP A 106 -20.43 -6.95 -1.53
CA ASP A 106 -19.02 -6.89 -1.92
C ASP A 106 -18.64 -8.15 -2.71
N CYS A 107 -18.95 -9.33 -2.16
CA CYS A 107 -18.70 -10.60 -2.83
C CYS A 107 -19.45 -10.73 -4.16
N LYS A 108 -20.67 -10.20 -4.25
CA LYS A 108 -21.53 -10.34 -5.44
C LYS A 108 -21.23 -9.33 -6.55
N MET A 109 -20.79 -8.12 -6.20
CA MET A 109 -20.74 -6.98 -7.10
C MET A 109 -19.31 -6.54 -7.43
N ILE A 110 -18.34 -6.80 -6.54
CA ILE A 110 -16.93 -6.54 -6.83
C ILE A 110 -16.43 -7.66 -7.77
N PRO A 111 -15.81 -7.30 -8.91
CA PRO A 111 -15.22 -8.25 -9.83
C PRO A 111 -14.35 -9.32 -9.14
N GLY A 112 -14.38 -10.55 -9.65
CA GLY A 112 -13.50 -11.64 -9.18
C GLY A 112 -13.79 -12.22 -7.79
N LEU A 113 -14.71 -11.64 -7.01
CA LEU A 113 -15.02 -12.16 -5.67
C LEU A 113 -16.12 -13.24 -5.68
N HIS A 114 -17.09 -13.14 -6.58
CA HIS A 114 -18.07 -14.21 -6.75
C HIS A 114 -17.42 -15.40 -7.48
N SER A 115 -17.42 -16.58 -6.84
CA SER A 115 -16.89 -17.80 -7.42
C SER A 115 -17.86 -18.96 -7.24
N GLN A 116 -18.13 -19.67 -8.34
CA GLN A 116 -18.88 -20.93 -8.34
C GLN A 116 -18.03 -22.13 -7.87
N PHE A 117 -16.71 -21.95 -7.75
CA PHE A 117 -15.76 -23.01 -7.38
C PHE A 117 -15.35 -22.95 -5.90
N ALA A 118 -15.79 -21.94 -5.17
CA ALA A 118 -15.55 -21.78 -3.75
C ALA A 118 -16.85 -21.89 -2.97
N LYS A 119 -16.74 -22.12 -1.65
CA LYS A 119 -17.90 -22.04 -0.75
C LYS A 119 -18.56 -20.66 -0.87
N GLU A 120 -19.89 -20.63 -0.82
CA GLU A 120 -20.62 -19.37 -0.99
C GLU A 120 -20.16 -18.34 0.04
N GLY A 121 -19.78 -17.14 -0.44
CA GLY A 121 -19.29 -16.07 0.41
C GLY A 121 -17.82 -16.17 0.83
N PHE A 122 -17.06 -17.14 0.34
CA PHE A 122 -15.65 -17.32 0.72
C PHE A 122 -14.82 -16.04 0.56
N PHE A 123 -14.88 -15.40 -0.62
CA PHE A 123 -14.13 -14.17 -0.92
C PHE A 123 -14.86 -12.90 -0.48
N THR A 124 -15.81 -13.00 0.45
CA THR A 124 -16.41 -11.80 1.04
C THR A 124 -15.35 -11.08 1.87
N PRO A 125 -15.04 -9.82 1.57
CA PRO A 125 -14.08 -9.06 2.37
C PRO A 125 -14.66 -8.76 3.75
N VAL A 126 -13.87 -9.01 4.78
CA VAL A 126 -14.17 -8.61 6.16
C VAL A 126 -13.17 -7.54 6.55
N PHE A 127 -13.66 -6.38 6.97
CA PHE A 127 -12.85 -5.20 7.22
C PHE A 127 -12.58 -4.99 8.72
N PHE A 128 -11.41 -4.45 9.01
CA PHE A 128 -10.92 -4.18 10.36
C PHE A 128 -10.25 -2.82 10.44
N GLU A 129 -10.30 -2.20 11.61
CA GLU A 129 -9.46 -1.05 11.92
C GLU A 129 -7.97 -1.43 11.80
N ARG A 130 -7.14 -0.51 11.32
CA ARG A 130 -5.69 -0.76 11.13
C ARG A 130 -4.98 -1.17 12.43
N LYS A 131 -5.49 -0.74 13.58
CA LYS A 131 -4.96 -1.10 14.91
C LYS A 131 -5.07 -2.58 15.26
N VAL A 132 -5.84 -3.37 14.50
CA VAL A 132 -5.88 -4.84 14.64
C VAL A 132 -4.51 -5.47 14.48
N LEU A 133 -3.61 -4.84 13.73
CA LEU A 133 -2.24 -5.33 13.54
C LEU A 133 -1.34 -5.13 14.77
N HIS A 134 -1.74 -4.33 15.78
CA HIS A 134 -0.90 -4.03 16.94
C HIS A 134 -0.57 -5.27 17.75
N LYS A 135 -1.55 -6.16 17.96
CA LYS A 135 -1.30 -7.43 18.64
C LYS A 135 -0.21 -8.21 17.91
N TYR A 136 -0.40 -8.41 16.60
CA TYR A 136 0.49 -9.25 15.79
C TYR A 136 1.90 -8.67 15.62
N LEU A 137 2.07 -7.37 15.83
CA LEU A 137 3.39 -6.72 15.82
C LEU A 137 4.04 -6.64 17.21
N SER A 138 3.31 -6.90 18.28
CA SER A 138 3.80 -6.69 19.66
C SER A 138 4.21 -7.97 20.37
N PHE A 139 3.74 -9.14 19.93
CA PHE A 139 4.03 -10.41 20.58
C PHE A 139 4.90 -11.29 19.69
N ASP A 140 5.98 -11.83 20.28
CA ASP A 140 7.00 -12.65 19.58
C ASP A 140 6.46 -13.94 18.97
N GLU A 141 5.29 -14.42 19.40
CA GLU A 141 4.62 -15.60 18.83
C GLU A 141 4.06 -15.35 17.42
N TYR A 142 4.00 -14.08 16.99
CA TYR A 142 3.58 -13.69 15.66
C TYR A 142 4.73 -13.12 14.84
N ARG A 143 4.65 -13.33 13.53
CA ARG A 143 5.44 -12.62 12.53
C ARG A 143 4.50 -11.96 11.53
N VAL A 144 4.77 -10.70 11.18
CA VAL A 144 4.03 -10.00 10.13
C VAL A 144 4.97 -9.73 8.97
N ASP A 145 4.77 -10.43 7.86
CA ASP A 145 5.53 -10.20 6.63
C ASP A 145 4.74 -9.26 5.72
N ILE A 146 5.41 -8.23 5.21
CA ILE A 146 4.84 -7.24 4.29
C ILE A 146 5.44 -7.51 2.91
N ALA A 147 4.68 -8.20 2.05
CA ALA A 147 5.12 -8.62 0.72
C ALA A 147 5.09 -7.48 -0.31
N GLY A 148 4.19 -6.51 -0.12
CA GLY A 148 4.07 -5.27 -0.90
C GLY A 148 3.63 -4.12 0.02
N ASN A 149 3.35 -2.94 -0.53
CA ASN A 149 2.92 -1.79 0.28
C ASN A 149 1.52 -1.95 0.92
N THR A 150 0.68 -2.81 0.35
CA THR A 150 -0.73 -3.03 0.73
C THR A 150 -1.10 -4.51 0.86
N PHE A 151 -0.11 -5.40 0.87
CA PHE A 151 -0.29 -6.84 1.06
C PHE A 151 0.67 -7.36 2.12
N GLY A 152 0.12 -7.94 3.19
CA GLY A 152 0.88 -8.65 4.21
C GLY A 152 0.30 -10.01 4.57
N THR A 153 1.05 -10.75 5.38
CA THR A 153 0.62 -12.01 5.98
C THR A 153 1.06 -12.06 7.44
N ILE A 154 0.11 -12.38 8.31
CA ILE A 154 0.35 -12.70 9.71
C ILE A 154 0.65 -14.20 9.78
N PHE A 155 1.70 -14.57 10.49
CA PHE A 155 2.05 -15.93 10.84
C PHE A 155 2.00 -16.07 12.35
N HIS A 156 1.45 -17.17 12.85
CA HIS A 156 1.61 -17.59 14.24
C HIS A 156 2.45 -18.86 14.26
N ASN A 157 3.76 -18.69 14.48
CA ASN A 157 4.76 -19.75 14.33
C ASN A 157 4.51 -20.57 13.04
N ASP A 158 4.44 -21.90 13.18
CA ASP A 158 4.13 -22.85 12.10
C ASP A 158 2.65 -23.32 12.13
N ASP A 159 1.80 -22.72 12.97
CA ASP A 159 0.44 -23.22 13.21
C ASP A 159 -0.56 -22.74 12.16
N TRP A 160 -0.60 -21.43 11.92
CA TRP A 160 -1.53 -20.82 10.98
C TRP A 160 -0.99 -19.51 10.42
N TYR A 161 -1.59 -19.09 9.30
CA TYR A 161 -1.30 -17.80 8.69
C TYR A 161 -2.58 -17.12 8.19
N LEU A 162 -2.56 -15.80 8.15
CA LEU A 162 -3.64 -14.96 7.60
C LEU A 162 -3.05 -13.92 6.65
N SER A 163 -3.33 -14.06 5.37
CA SER A 163 -3.04 -13.00 4.40
C SER A 163 -4.09 -11.90 4.48
N PHE A 164 -3.65 -10.66 4.32
CA PHE A 164 -4.50 -9.47 4.42
C PHE A 164 -4.09 -8.38 3.44
N GLY A 165 -5.07 -7.57 3.04
CA GLY A 165 -4.88 -6.34 2.31
C GLY A 165 -5.05 -5.11 3.19
N ILE A 166 -4.42 -3.99 2.81
CA ILE A 166 -4.73 -2.66 3.33
C ILE A 166 -5.32 -1.85 2.19
N ASN A 167 -6.57 -1.42 2.32
CA ASN A 167 -7.24 -0.66 1.26
C ASN A 167 -6.85 0.83 1.29
N ARG A 168 -7.35 1.59 0.31
CA ARG A 168 -7.09 3.05 0.18
C ARG A 168 -7.53 3.88 1.38
N ASN A 169 -8.48 3.39 2.19
CA ASN A 169 -8.95 4.06 3.40
C ASN A 169 -8.17 3.61 4.65
N GLY A 170 -7.12 2.80 4.48
CA GLY A 170 -6.27 2.30 5.55
C GLY A 170 -6.90 1.15 6.35
N LYS A 171 -8.05 0.60 5.94
CA LYS A 171 -8.65 -0.55 6.60
C LYS A 171 -7.91 -1.82 6.21
N VAL A 172 -7.71 -2.68 7.20
CA VAL A 172 -7.20 -4.04 6.97
C VAL A 172 -8.38 -4.90 6.54
N PHE A 173 -8.20 -5.77 5.56
CA PHE A 173 -9.24 -6.73 5.20
C PHE A 173 -8.66 -8.08 4.80
N CYS A 174 -9.45 -9.13 5.00
CA CYS A 174 -9.14 -10.48 4.57
C CYS A 174 -10.42 -11.17 4.06
N TRP A 175 -10.27 -12.37 3.51
CA TRP A 175 -11.40 -13.15 3.01
C TRP A 175 -12.10 -13.90 4.15
N LEU A 176 -13.44 -13.83 4.20
CA LEU A 176 -14.26 -14.53 5.20
C LEU A 176 -13.97 -16.03 5.25
N GLY A 177 -13.69 -16.65 4.10
CA GLY A 177 -13.31 -18.06 4.01
C GLY A 177 -11.97 -18.37 4.68
N ASP A 178 -10.96 -17.51 4.51
CA ASP A 178 -9.66 -17.68 5.16
C ASP A 178 -9.79 -17.59 6.69
N LEU A 179 -10.65 -16.71 7.20
CA LEU A 179 -10.96 -16.61 8.63
C LEU A 179 -11.56 -17.90 9.19
N GLU A 180 -12.46 -18.54 8.44
CA GLU A 180 -13.08 -19.81 8.83
C GLU A 180 -12.06 -20.96 8.84
N GLU A 181 -11.30 -21.09 7.74
CA GLU A 181 -10.47 -22.28 7.49
C GLU A 181 -9.12 -22.26 8.21
N LYS A 182 -8.53 -21.06 8.38
CA LYS A 182 -7.13 -20.95 8.86
C LYS A 182 -7.02 -20.47 10.30
N ILE A 183 -8.00 -19.70 10.78
CA ILE A 183 -7.83 -18.91 12.00
C ILE A 183 -8.52 -19.57 13.19
N PRO A 184 -7.83 -19.85 14.31
CA PRO A 184 -8.47 -20.40 15.49
C PRO A 184 -9.58 -19.49 16.04
N GLN A 185 -10.59 -20.08 16.70
CA GLN A 185 -11.73 -19.33 17.23
C GLN A 185 -11.33 -18.16 18.15
N LYS A 186 -10.33 -18.36 19.03
CA LYS A 186 -9.81 -17.32 19.93
C LYS A 186 -9.27 -16.11 19.14
N GLU A 187 -8.61 -16.37 18.02
CA GLU A 187 -8.06 -15.32 17.14
C GLU A 187 -9.16 -14.61 16.36
N ARG A 188 -10.19 -15.34 15.89
CA ARG A 188 -11.39 -14.73 15.30
C ARG A 188 -12.10 -13.79 16.28
N GLN A 189 -12.17 -14.13 17.56
CA GLN A 189 -12.75 -13.25 18.59
C GLN A 189 -11.96 -11.95 18.78
N TYR A 190 -10.62 -12.02 18.73
CA TYR A 190 -9.79 -10.82 18.75
C TYR A 190 -10.06 -9.95 17.51
N LEU A 191 -10.04 -10.55 16.32
CA LEU A 191 -10.33 -9.85 15.06
C LEU A 191 -11.71 -9.18 15.11
N LEU A 192 -12.72 -9.83 15.69
CA LEU A 192 -14.07 -9.27 15.83
C LEU A 192 -14.08 -7.96 16.65
N SER A 193 -13.18 -7.80 17.62
CA SER A 193 -13.12 -6.57 18.43
C SER A 193 -12.71 -5.33 17.64
N GLU A 194 -12.05 -5.53 16.49
CA GLU A 194 -11.60 -4.48 15.58
C GLU A 194 -12.37 -4.47 14.24
N ASN A 195 -13.39 -5.33 14.11
CA ASN A 195 -14.17 -5.47 12.89
C ASN A 195 -15.12 -4.28 12.67
N VAL A 196 -15.08 -3.73 11.47
CA VAL A 196 -15.83 -2.54 11.07
C VAL A 196 -16.72 -2.82 9.87
N GLU A 197 -17.67 -1.92 9.63
CA GLU A 197 -18.50 -1.98 8.43
C GLU A 197 -17.62 -1.88 7.18
N SER A 198 -18.07 -2.56 6.12
CA SER A 198 -17.44 -2.45 4.80
C SER A 198 -17.47 -1.01 4.32
N ASP A 199 -16.35 -0.55 3.75
CA ASP A 199 -16.33 0.68 2.95
C ASP A 199 -16.39 0.38 1.44
N HIS A 200 -16.60 -0.88 1.07
CA HIS A 200 -16.76 -1.35 -0.31
C HIS A 200 -15.53 -1.11 -1.21
N ASP A 201 -14.35 -0.97 -0.61
CA ASP A 201 -13.09 -0.72 -1.30
C ASP A 201 -12.05 -1.80 -0.97
N VAL A 202 -11.71 -2.63 -1.96
CA VAL A 202 -10.69 -3.70 -1.82
C VAL A 202 -9.41 -3.41 -2.60
N ALA A 203 -9.26 -2.20 -3.15
CA ALA A 203 -8.10 -1.79 -3.93
C ALA A 203 -6.81 -1.97 -3.12
N SER A 204 -6.02 -2.98 -3.50
CA SER A 204 -4.79 -3.38 -2.81
C SER A 204 -4.04 -4.42 -3.66
N GLU A 205 -2.73 -4.55 -3.43
CA GLU A 205 -1.92 -5.63 -3.99
C GLU A 205 -2.39 -7.01 -3.51
N PHE A 206 -3.05 -7.09 -2.35
CA PHE A 206 -3.64 -8.35 -1.87
C PHE A 206 -4.78 -8.83 -2.77
N TYR A 207 -5.67 -7.91 -3.17
CA TYR A 207 -6.69 -8.23 -4.15
C TYR A 207 -6.05 -8.61 -5.50
N ALA A 208 -5.09 -7.82 -5.99
CA ALA A 208 -4.40 -8.10 -7.26
C ALA A 208 -3.73 -9.49 -7.27
N ALA A 209 -2.97 -9.79 -6.22
CA ALA A 209 -2.25 -11.05 -6.08
C ALA A 209 -3.17 -12.25 -5.96
N THR A 210 -4.21 -12.14 -5.14
CA THR A 210 -5.09 -13.28 -4.91
C THR A 210 -6.12 -13.46 -6.03
N ARG A 211 -6.62 -12.40 -6.66
CA ARG A 211 -7.76 -12.44 -7.61
C ARG A 211 -7.36 -12.24 -9.06
N GLU A 212 -6.34 -11.43 -9.31
CA GLU A 212 -5.87 -11.09 -10.66
C GLU A 212 -4.58 -11.85 -11.02
N ALA A 213 -4.04 -12.64 -10.08
CA ALA A 213 -2.77 -13.37 -10.20
C ALA A 213 -1.57 -12.45 -10.53
N GLU A 214 -1.62 -11.22 -10.03
CA GLU A 214 -0.54 -10.24 -10.18
C GLU A 214 0.44 -10.32 -9.02
N PHE A 215 1.72 -10.58 -9.29
CA PHE A 215 2.73 -10.56 -8.23
C PHE A 215 2.85 -9.16 -7.62
N SER A 216 2.89 -9.08 -6.29
CA SER A 216 3.16 -7.82 -5.63
C SER A 216 4.57 -7.35 -5.95
N GLU A 217 4.72 -6.05 -6.20
CA GLU A 217 6.03 -5.44 -6.24
C GLU A 217 6.66 -5.49 -4.84
N LEU A 218 7.99 -5.38 -4.77
CA LEU A 218 8.68 -5.28 -3.49
C LEU A 218 8.15 -4.06 -2.73
N SER A 219 7.96 -4.21 -1.41
CA SER A 219 7.70 -3.07 -0.54
C SER A 219 8.78 -1.99 -0.69
N ASN A 220 8.42 -0.74 -0.42
CA ASN A 220 9.33 0.40 -0.53
C ASN A 220 10.63 0.17 0.28
N GLU A 221 10.50 -0.41 1.47
CA GLU A 221 11.61 -0.81 2.34
C GLU A 221 12.49 -1.87 1.70
N SER A 222 11.89 -2.92 1.14
CA SER A 222 12.64 -4.00 0.48
C SER A 222 13.35 -3.51 -0.77
N MET A 223 12.72 -2.63 -1.56
CA MET A 223 13.34 -1.99 -2.72
C MET A 223 14.51 -1.09 -2.31
N LEU A 224 14.37 -0.33 -1.23
CA LEU A 224 15.44 0.48 -0.66
C LEU A 224 16.65 -0.39 -0.28
N LEU A 225 16.43 -1.48 0.45
CA LEU A 225 17.51 -2.38 0.86
C LEU A 225 18.22 -2.99 -0.36
N LYS A 226 17.44 -3.47 -1.34
CA LYS A 226 17.98 -4.03 -2.59
C LYS A 226 18.83 -3.02 -3.36
N THR A 227 18.34 -1.80 -3.55
CA THR A 227 19.05 -0.75 -4.31
C THR A 227 20.28 -0.25 -3.56
N ARG A 228 20.21 -0.13 -2.23
CA ARG A 228 21.36 0.19 -1.38
C ARG A 228 22.45 -0.88 -1.47
N SER A 229 22.10 -2.17 -1.42
CA SER A 229 23.07 -3.26 -1.59
C SER A 229 23.76 -3.24 -2.96
N ALA A 230 23.00 -2.97 -4.03
CA ALA A 230 23.58 -2.81 -5.38
C ALA A 230 24.56 -1.62 -5.45
N PHE A 231 24.22 -0.49 -4.82
CA PHE A 231 25.10 0.67 -4.72
C PHE A 231 26.39 0.37 -3.95
N GLU A 232 26.28 -0.34 -2.82
CA GLU A 232 27.44 -0.75 -2.03
C GLU A 232 28.35 -1.68 -2.83
N GLU A 233 27.77 -2.67 -3.53
CA GLU A 233 28.51 -3.59 -4.37
C GLU A 233 29.27 -2.85 -5.48
N LEU A 234 28.63 -1.87 -6.12
CA LEU A 234 29.31 -0.99 -7.08
C LEU A 234 30.51 -0.28 -6.43
N CYS A 235 30.33 0.31 -5.25
CA CYS A 235 31.40 1.03 -4.56
C CYS A 235 32.59 0.14 -4.25
N LYS A 236 32.31 -1.06 -3.73
CA LYS A 236 33.32 -2.07 -3.42
C LYS A 236 34.03 -2.56 -4.68
N ASN A 237 33.30 -2.83 -5.75
CA ASN A 237 33.87 -3.45 -6.95
C ASN A 237 34.66 -2.46 -7.81
N LYS A 238 34.08 -1.28 -8.08
CA LYS A 238 34.62 -0.27 -8.99
C LYS A 238 35.60 0.69 -8.32
N PHE A 239 35.29 1.12 -7.10
CA PHE A 239 36.07 2.15 -6.40
C PHE A 239 36.94 1.58 -5.29
N LYS A 240 36.83 0.27 -4.99
CA LYS A 240 37.47 -0.36 -3.82
C LYS A 240 37.15 0.39 -2.52
N LEU A 241 35.96 1.02 -2.49
CA LEU A 241 35.50 1.86 -1.42
C LEU A 241 34.51 1.09 -0.56
N LYS A 242 34.82 0.99 0.73
CA LYS A 242 33.85 0.60 1.75
C LYS A 242 33.03 1.84 2.11
N VAL A 243 31.87 2.02 1.47
CA VAL A 243 31.04 3.22 1.66
C VAL A 243 30.21 3.16 2.95
N PHE A 244 29.88 1.95 3.40
CA PHE A 244 29.20 1.72 4.67
C PHE A 244 30.08 0.92 5.63
N ASP A 245 30.15 1.33 6.88
CA ASP A 245 30.70 0.54 7.97
C ASP A 245 29.56 -0.15 8.72
N TYR A 246 29.69 -1.47 8.88
CA TYR A 246 28.74 -2.28 9.63
C TYR A 246 29.44 -2.84 10.86
N GLU A 247 28.89 -2.54 12.03
CA GLU A 247 29.04 -3.37 13.21
C GLU A 247 28.05 -4.56 13.15
N LYS A 248 28.16 -5.48 14.12
CA LYS A 248 27.28 -6.66 14.20
C LYS A 248 25.79 -6.30 14.37
N LYS A 249 25.50 -5.08 14.84
CA LYS A 249 24.15 -4.58 15.14
C LYS A 249 23.37 -4.11 13.91
N GLU A 250 24.01 -3.73 12.79
CA GLU A 250 23.25 -3.33 11.60
C GLU A 250 22.51 -4.48 10.92
N TYR A 251 22.98 -5.73 11.05
CA TYR A 251 22.25 -6.90 10.54
C TYR A 251 20.95 -7.15 11.32
N GLU A 252 20.92 -6.83 12.61
CA GLU A 252 19.73 -6.92 13.45
C GLU A 252 18.71 -5.84 13.02
N ILE A 253 19.18 -4.62 12.74
CA ILE A 253 18.35 -3.49 12.28
C ILE A 253 17.68 -3.78 10.92
N LEU A 254 18.33 -4.55 10.04
CA LEU A 254 17.74 -4.93 8.75
C LEU A 254 16.46 -5.78 8.92
N GLY A 255 16.39 -6.62 9.95
CA GLY A 255 15.19 -7.41 10.27
C GLY A 255 14.08 -6.60 10.95
N GLU A 256 14.41 -5.44 11.53
CA GLU A 256 13.46 -4.55 12.21
C GLU A 256 12.78 -3.55 11.25
N LEU A 257 13.25 -3.45 10.00
CA LEU A 257 12.71 -2.48 9.04
C LEU A 257 11.36 -2.94 8.48
N VAL A 258 10.30 -2.70 9.26
CA VAL A 258 8.91 -2.98 8.90
C VAL A 258 8.15 -1.66 8.69
N ARG A 259 7.28 -1.62 7.66
CA ARG A 259 6.42 -0.47 7.40
C ARG A 259 5.57 -0.12 8.63
N PRO A 260 5.56 1.14 9.10
CA PRO A 260 4.74 1.53 10.24
C PRO A 260 3.24 1.25 10.04
N VAL A 261 2.59 0.75 11.09
CA VAL A 261 1.12 0.61 11.12
C VAL A 261 0.44 1.88 11.63
N ASN A 262 1.10 2.61 12.53
CA ASN A 262 0.59 3.86 13.10
C ASN A 262 1.38 5.06 12.57
N TRP A 263 0.68 5.99 11.93
CA TRP A 263 1.29 7.20 11.38
C TRP A 263 1.23 8.38 12.34
N ASN A 264 1.68 8.14 13.57
CA ASN A 264 1.92 9.15 14.59
C ASN A 264 3.37 9.07 15.08
N GLU A 265 3.81 10.02 15.89
CA GLU A 265 5.22 10.11 16.32
C GLU A 265 5.74 8.80 16.92
N LYS A 266 4.96 8.21 17.85
CA LYS A 266 5.32 6.95 18.52
C LYS A 266 5.40 5.77 17.55
N GLY A 267 4.55 5.75 16.53
CA GLY A 267 4.49 4.67 15.55
C GLY A 267 5.63 4.71 14.52
N VAL A 268 6.19 5.89 14.24
CA VAL A 268 7.20 6.06 13.18
C VAL A 268 8.62 6.22 13.71
N ILE A 269 8.81 6.70 14.95
CA ILE A 269 10.13 7.06 15.50
C ILE A 269 11.15 5.91 15.43
N HIS A 270 10.73 4.69 15.78
CA HIS A 270 11.61 3.53 15.75
C HIS A 270 12.13 3.25 14.33
N ILE A 271 11.24 3.20 13.34
CA ILE A 271 11.60 2.91 11.95
C ILE A 271 12.43 4.04 11.33
N ILE A 272 12.12 5.31 11.63
CA ILE A 272 12.95 6.45 11.19
C ILE A 272 14.36 6.39 11.78
N ASN A 273 14.49 5.95 13.04
CA ASN A 273 15.80 5.71 13.65
C ASN A 273 16.55 4.57 12.95
N CYS A 274 15.89 3.47 12.62
CA CYS A 274 16.48 2.36 11.87
C CYS A 274 16.96 2.81 10.48
N LEU A 275 16.11 3.53 9.73
CA LEU A 275 16.47 4.11 8.42
C LEU A 275 17.67 5.05 8.52
N THR A 276 17.69 5.92 9.53
CA THR A 276 18.80 6.87 9.71
C THR A 276 20.10 6.16 10.01
N LYS A 277 20.07 5.12 10.84
CA LYS A 277 21.25 4.28 11.10
C LYS A 277 21.77 3.65 9.81
N LEU A 278 20.90 2.98 9.06
CA LEU A 278 21.27 2.24 7.84
C LEU A 278 21.73 3.14 6.68
N CYS A 279 21.13 4.32 6.52
CA CYS A 279 21.36 5.18 5.36
C CYS A 279 22.30 6.36 5.63
N ILE A 280 22.52 6.72 6.90
CA ILE A 280 23.27 7.93 7.26
C ILE A 280 24.39 7.61 8.25
N GLU A 281 24.08 7.02 9.40
CA GLU A 281 25.11 6.78 10.43
C GLU A 281 26.09 5.69 10.02
N ALA A 282 25.66 4.72 9.21
CA ALA A 282 26.51 3.69 8.64
C ALA A 282 27.52 4.24 7.61
N LEU A 283 27.47 5.50 7.19
CA LEU A 283 28.42 6.05 6.23
C LEU A 283 29.85 6.08 6.83
N ASP A 284 30.78 5.39 6.17
CA ASP A 284 32.18 5.38 6.57
C ASP A 284 32.85 6.71 6.19
N SER A 285 32.85 7.64 7.15
CA SER A 285 33.39 8.98 6.97
C SER A 285 34.90 8.98 6.71
N GLU A 286 35.66 8.01 7.23
CA GLU A 286 37.11 7.95 7.05
C GLU A 286 37.47 7.41 5.66
N SER A 287 36.77 6.37 5.21
CA SER A 287 36.88 5.87 3.84
C SER A 287 36.49 6.94 2.81
N LEU A 288 35.38 7.66 3.03
CA LEU A 288 34.96 8.77 2.16
C LEU A 288 35.98 9.90 2.13
N LYS A 289 36.52 10.33 3.27
CA LYS A 289 37.57 11.37 3.31
C LYS A 289 38.81 10.96 2.54
N THR A 290 39.23 9.71 2.67
CA THR A 290 40.40 9.16 1.98
C THR A 290 40.19 9.21 0.47
N GLU A 291 39.02 8.75 0.01
CA GLU A 291 38.68 8.77 -1.41
C GLU A 291 38.59 10.18 -1.97
N ILE A 292 37.93 11.11 -1.27
CA ILE A 292 37.81 12.51 -1.69
C ILE A 292 39.18 13.17 -1.81
N LYS A 293 40.09 12.94 -0.87
CA LYS A 293 41.47 13.46 -0.96
C LYS A 293 42.25 12.88 -2.14
N GLY A 294 41.96 11.62 -2.52
CA GLY A 294 42.52 11.01 -3.72
C GLY A 294 42.03 11.67 -5.01
N LEU A 295 40.80 12.19 -5.01
CA LEU A 295 40.19 12.91 -6.14
C LEU A 295 40.58 14.40 -6.18
N ASP A 296 40.66 15.04 -5.02
CA ASP A 296 41.03 16.44 -4.86
C ASP A 296 41.73 16.65 -3.50
N GLY A 297 43.06 16.65 -3.54
CA GLY A 297 43.92 16.75 -2.35
C GLY A 297 43.92 18.11 -1.66
N GLN A 298 43.27 19.15 -2.23
CA GLN A 298 43.27 20.50 -1.67
C GLN A 298 42.05 20.79 -0.77
N LEU A 299 41.05 19.90 -0.76
CA LEU A 299 39.83 20.10 0.03
C LEU A 299 40.06 19.92 1.53
N ASP A 300 39.61 20.90 2.33
CA ASP A 300 39.53 20.75 3.79
C ASP A 300 38.26 20.00 4.18
N LEU A 301 38.44 18.75 4.63
CA LEU A 301 37.35 17.86 5.01
C LEU A 301 37.13 17.77 6.53
N LYS A 302 37.91 18.49 7.36
CA LYS A 302 37.94 18.27 8.82
C LYS A 302 36.59 18.53 9.50
N LYS A 303 35.77 19.43 8.97
CA LYS A 303 34.48 19.82 9.55
C LYS A 303 33.26 19.20 8.86
N MET A 304 33.47 18.38 7.82
CA MET A 304 32.37 17.79 7.07
C MET A 304 31.86 16.51 7.76
N GLY A 305 30.59 16.49 8.11
CA GLY A 305 29.91 15.27 8.57
C GLY A 305 29.59 14.31 7.43
N GLY A 306 29.20 13.06 7.76
CA GLY A 306 28.98 11.96 6.81
C GLY A 306 28.13 12.33 5.59
N LEU A 307 26.98 12.98 5.78
CA LEU A 307 26.12 13.42 4.67
C LEU A 307 26.82 14.38 3.70
N LYS A 308 27.57 15.34 4.23
CA LYS A 308 28.29 16.33 3.41
C LYS A 308 29.50 15.72 2.72
N LEU A 309 30.16 14.75 3.35
CA LEU A 309 31.20 13.95 2.70
C LEU A 309 30.61 13.14 1.55
N PHE A 310 29.46 12.50 1.76
CA PHE A 310 28.83 11.69 0.72
C PHE A 310 28.36 12.54 -0.46
N GLU A 311 27.72 13.69 -0.21
CA GLU A 311 27.39 14.69 -1.23
C GLU A 311 28.63 15.10 -2.05
N LYS A 312 29.72 15.42 -1.35
CA LYS A 312 30.97 15.86 -1.99
C LYS A 312 31.61 14.76 -2.83
N TRP A 313 31.56 13.52 -2.36
CA TRP A 313 32.05 12.37 -3.13
C TRP A 313 31.27 12.20 -4.44
N ILE A 314 29.93 12.34 -4.41
CA ILE A 314 29.09 12.27 -5.62
C ILE A 314 29.47 13.39 -6.61
N GLU A 315 29.61 14.63 -6.13
CA GLU A 315 30.00 15.78 -6.96
C GLU A 315 31.32 15.55 -7.70
N LEU A 316 32.32 15.00 -7.02
CA LEU A 316 33.65 14.76 -7.59
C LEU A 316 33.65 13.56 -8.56
N ARG A 317 32.81 12.55 -8.31
CA ARG A 317 32.72 11.36 -9.17
C ARG A 317 31.95 11.58 -10.45
N SER A 318 30.97 12.48 -10.47
CA SER A 318 30.20 12.73 -11.69
C SER A 318 29.61 14.14 -11.74
N LYS A 319 30.00 14.89 -12.77
CA LYS A 319 29.35 16.16 -13.15
C LYS A 319 27.98 15.97 -13.81
N LYS A 320 27.59 14.74 -14.15
CA LYS A 320 26.26 14.44 -14.71
C LYS A 320 25.21 14.33 -13.61
N LEU A 321 25.63 14.09 -12.37
CA LEU A 321 24.76 13.96 -11.22
C LEU A 321 24.59 15.33 -10.56
N ASP A 322 23.35 15.68 -10.26
CA ASP A 322 23.04 16.79 -9.36
C ASP A 322 23.11 16.26 -7.92
N ALA A 323 24.30 16.33 -7.33
CA ALA A 323 24.56 15.79 -5.99
C ALA A 323 23.64 16.40 -4.92
N TYR A 324 23.27 17.69 -5.06
CA TYR A 324 22.35 18.34 -4.12
C TYR A 324 20.97 17.68 -4.16
N ASN A 325 20.43 17.44 -5.35
CA ASN A 325 19.12 16.80 -5.49
C ASN A 325 19.13 15.32 -5.09
N ILE A 326 20.22 14.59 -5.37
CA ILE A 326 20.41 13.20 -4.95
C ILE A 326 20.51 13.10 -3.42
N MET A 327 21.18 14.03 -2.76
CA MET A 327 21.37 13.98 -1.31
C MET A 327 20.19 14.55 -0.52
N LYS A 328 19.31 15.32 -1.16
CA LYS A 328 18.13 15.93 -0.55
C LYS A 328 17.31 14.97 0.34
N PRO A 329 16.89 13.77 -0.10
CA PRO A 329 16.08 12.87 0.74
C PRO A 329 16.83 12.36 1.99
N PHE A 330 18.16 12.21 1.95
CA PHE A 330 18.96 11.84 3.12
C PHE A 330 18.98 12.96 4.17
N PHE A 331 19.13 14.22 3.73
CA PHE A 331 19.03 15.36 4.64
C PHE A 331 17.64 15.45 5.27
N VAL A 332 16.58 15.21 4.50
CA VAL A 332 15.20 15.20 5.01
C VAL A 332 14.98 14.07 6.02
N LEU A 333 15.52 12.86 5.78
CA LEU A 333 15.48 11.76 6.75
C LEU A 333 16.11 12.16 8.08
N TYR A 334 17.30 12.76 8.04
CA TYR A 334 17.98 13.25 9.24
C TYR A 334 17.16 14.31 9.98
N ASP A 335 16.66 15.31 9.25
CA ASP A 335 15.84 16.38 9.83
C ASP A 335 14.55 15.84 10.45
N PHE A 336 13.90 14.87 9.80
CA PHE A 336 12.70 14.24 10.32
C PHE A 336 12.97 13.42 11.58
N ARG A 337 14.08 12.68 11.64
CA ARG A 337 14.51 12.04 12.89
C ARG A 337 14.71 13.04 14.01
N VAL A 338 15.32 14.20 13.73
CA VAL A 338 15.54 15.23 14.75
C VAL A 338 14.21 15.76 15.29
N VAL A 339 13.20 15.92 14.43
CA VAL A 339 11.83 16.28 14.86
C VAL A 339 11.24 15.26 15.84
N LEU A 340 11.47 13.97 15.61
CA LEU A 340 10.87 12.89 16.40
C LEU A 340 11.63 12.59 17.71
N ASP A 341 12.95 12.67 17.70
CA ASP A 341 13.82 12.11 18.75
C ASP A 341 14.40 13.17 19.70
N HIS A 342 14.42 14.44 19.29
CA HIS A 342 15.04 15.51 20.08
C HIS A 342 14.00 16.36 20.81
N LYS A 343 14.38 16.86 22.00
CA LYS A 343 13.61 17.85 22.75
C LYS A 343 13.67 19.21 22.04
N LEU A 344 12.88 19.36 20.99
CA LEU A 344 12.61 20.64 20.35
C LEU A 344 11.42 21.31 21.02
N SER A 345 11.34 22.64 20.94
CA SER A 345 10.06 23.31 21.19
C SER A 345 9.06 22.99 20.08
N ASP A 346 7.76 23.04 20.40
CA ASP A 346 6.69 22.76 19.42
C ASP A 346 6.81 23.63 18.15
N GLN A 347 7.25 24.89 18.30
CA GLN A 347 7.46 25.80 17.18
C GLN A 347 8.63 25.38 16.28
N GLU A 348 9.74 24.94 16.88
CA GLU A 348 10.91 24.47 16.13
C GLU A 348 10.65 23.13 15.45
N ALA A 349 9.99 22.20 16.14
CA ALA A 349 9.56 20.91 15.59
C ALA A 349 8.66 21.12 14.37
N LYS A 350 7.64 21.99 14.50
CA LYS A 350 6.72 22.32 13.40
C LYS A 350 7.47 22.95 12.23
N LYS A 351 8.31 23.96 12.46
CA LYS A 351 9.07 24.63 11.39
C LYS A 351 9.97 23.66 10.63
N ARG A 352 10.62 22.73 11.33
CA ARG A 352 11.50 21.74 10.71
C ARG A 352 10.71 20.67 9.96
N LEU A 353 9.55 20.27 10.47
CA LEU A 353 8.63 19.37 9.78
C LEU A 353 8.06 20.01 8.50
N ASP A 354 7.64 21.27 8.55
CA ASP A 354 7.17 22.04 7.39
C ASP A 354 8.26 22.10 6.31
N PHE A 355 9.52 22.30 6.72
CA PHE A 355 10.68 22.25 5.83
C PHE A 355 10.88 20.86 5.19
N CYS A 356 10.69 19.77 5.94
CA CYS A 356 10.73 18.42 5.37
C CYS A 356 9.66 18.23 4.28
N TYR A 357 8.43 18.69 4.52
CA TYR A 357 7.36 18.64 3.52
C TYR A 357 7.69 19.45 2.28
N GLU A 358 8.16 20.69 2.45
CA GLU A 358 8.51 21.58 1.36
C GLU A 358 9.62 21.00 0.48
N ARG A 359 10.70 20.47 1.08
CA ARG A 359 11.82 19.91 0.30
C ARG A 359 11.42 18.71 -0.55
N LEU A 360 10.44 17.93 -0.11
CA LEU A 360 9.93 16.77 -0.86
C LEU A 360 8.71 17.10 -1.72
N GLY A 361 8.30 18.37 -1.81
CA GLY A 361 7.19 18.81 -2.64
C GLY A 361 5.82 18.30 -2.14
N ILE A 362 5.67 18.09 -0.84
CA ILE A 362 4.43 17.61 -0.22
C ILE A 362 3.58 18.81 0.18
N SER A 363 2.63 19.19 -0.68
CA SER A 363 1.75 20.36 -0.44
C SER A 363 0.33 19.99 0.00
N ASN A 364 -0.22 18.90 -0.51
CA ASN A 364 -1.61 18.49 -0.26
C ASN A 364 -1.66 17.45 0.85
N ASN A 365 -2.52 17.61 1.87
CA ASN A 365 -2.71 16.65 2.98
C ASN A 365 -1.40 16.05 3.51
N PRO A 366 -0.49 16.87 4.08
CA PRO A 366 0.75 16.38 4.66
C PRO A 366 0.44 15.46 5.84
N ASN A 367 1.06 14.28 5.85
CA ASN A 367 0.99 13.33 6.94
C ASN A 367 2.29 12.52 7.00
N PHE A 368 2.48 11.73 8.07
CA PHE A 368 3.71 10.97 8.25
C PHE A 368 3.86 9.82 7.25
N GLU A 369 2.78 9.19 6.81
CA GLU A 369 2.81 8.13 5.78
C GLU A 369 3.41 8.65 4.47
N ARG A 370 2.89 9.78 3.98
CA ARG A 370 3.35 10.38 2.73
C ARG A 370 4.76 10.94 2.83
N LEU A 371 5.13 11.50 3.98
CA LEU A 371 6.51 11.94 4.22
C LEU A 371 7.47 10.76 4.19
N TYR A 372 7.13 9.69 4.91
CA TYR A 372 7.89 8.46 4.96
C TYR A 372 8.07 7.84 3.56
N ASP A 373 6.97 7.68 2.81
CA ASP A 373 7.01 7.14 1.45
C ASP A 373 7.91 7.97 0.54
N LYS A 374 7.80 9.31 0.58
CA LYS A 374 8.65 10.20 -0.22
C LYS A 374 10.12 10.17 0.17
N ILE A 375 10.42 9.97 1.45
CA ILE A 375 11.81 9.77 1.91
C ILE A 375 12.37 8.47 1.33
N ILE A 376 11.66 7.35 1.48
CA ILE A 376 12.14 6.04 0.99
C ILE A 376 12.25 6.02 -0.53
N GLU A 377 11.23 6.50 -1.25
CA GLU A 377 11.27 6.63 -2.71
C GLU A 377 12.47 7.49 -3.15
N GLY A 378 12.70 8.62 -2.46
CA GLY A 378 13.81 9.52 -2.75
C GLY A 378 15.17 8.88 -2.54
N ILE A 379 15.39 8.21 -1.41
CA ILE A 379 16.66 7.52 -1.11
C ILE A 379 16.89 6.37 -2.10
N THR A 380 15.86 5.55 -2.35
CA THR A 380 15.91 4.45 -3.33
C THR A 380 16.33 4.96 -4.70
N LYS A 381 15.65 6.01 -5.19
CA LYS A 381 15.96 6.64 -6.47
C LYS A 381 17.38 7.19 -6.50
N SER A 382 17.84 7.78 -5.40
CA SER A 382 19.20 8.32 -5.27
C SER A 382 20.26 7.23 -5.42
N TYR A 383 20.11 6.10 -4.73
CA TYR A 383 21.03 4.97 -4.91
C TYR A 383 20.97 4.40 -6.33
N SER A 384 19.79 4.25 -6.92
CA SER A 384 19.64 3.79 -8.31
C SER A 384 20.31 4.74 -9.32
N GLU A 385 20.12 6.05 -9.19
CA GLU A 385 20.73 7.04 -10.09
C GLU A 385 22.25 7.06 -9.98
N ILE A 386 22.79 7.06 -8.75
CA ILE A 386 24.23 6.96 -8.53
C ILE A 386 24.75 5.68 -9.17
N THR A 387 24.09 4.54 -8.93
CA THR A 387 24.50 3.23 -9.46
C THR A 387 24.46 3.19 -10.98
N ASN A 388 23.45 3.77 -11.61
CA ASN A 388 23.30 3.77 -13.07
C ASN A 388 24.32 4.68 -13.77
N VAL A 389 24.70 5.80 -13.16
CA VAL A 389 25.64 6.76 -13.76
C VAL A 389 27.09 6.42 -13.45
N LEU A 390 27.35 5.85 -12.26
CA LEU A 390 28.68 5.48 -11.81
C LEU A 390 29.02 4.01 -12.07
N GLY A 391 28.04 3.14 -12.37
CA GLY A 391 28.24 1.78 -12.89
C GLY A 391 28.94 1.81 -14.24
#